data_AF-A0A938VRI6-F1
#
_entry.id   AF-A0A938VRI6-F1
#
_cell.length_a   1.000
_cell.length_b   1.000
_cell.length_c   1.000
_cell.angle_alpha   90.00
_cell.angle_beta   90.00
_cell.angle_gamma   90.00
#
_symmetry.space_group_name_H-M   'P 1'
#
loop_
_entity.id
_entity.type
_entity.pdbx_description
1 polymer ?
#
loop_
_entity_poly.entity_id
_entity_poly.type
_entity_poly.pdbx_seq_one_letter_code
_entity_poly.pdbx_strand_id
1 'polypeptide(L)'
;MWYGALGVFGVAPLTQAIESVPAGKGVPGPLDELVREALIVSRSVVGVSVLVMALAAAALTHFAQLTDVAVASGALVPQSQVRQVAHLEGSIIAGIFVRDGEMVATGQPLVQVELAPTDLNATEIRGRLDGLMIARARLTAESRDQPPDWPADAVA
;
A
#
# COMPACT_ATOMS: atom_id res chain seq x y z
N MET A 1 -20.53 -119.82 55.59
CA MET A 1 -21.72 -119.50 54.76
C MET A 1 -21.44 -118.15 54.10
N TRP A 2 -20.76 -118.09 52.95
CA TRP A 2 -21.26 -118.18 51.56
C TRP A 2 -22.17 -117.01 51.08
N TYR A 3 -21.56 -116.15 50.24
CA TYR A 3 -21.99 -115.33 49.07
C TYR A 3 -22.92 -114.09 49.10
N GLY A 4 -22.44 -113.07 48.36
CA GLY A 4 -23.20 -112.02 47.64
C GLY A 4 -22.96 -110.60 48.18
N ALA A 5 -22.66 -109.55 47.44
CA ALA A 5 -22.50 -109.26 46.01
C ALA A 5 -21.97 -107.81 45.89
N LEU A 6 -21.23 -107.50 44.82
CA LEU A 6 -20.96 -106.19 44.17
C LEU A 6 -21.14 -104.90 45.03
N GLY A 7 -20.13 -104.06 45.25
CA GLY A 7 -19.36 -103.37 44.21
C GLY A 7 -19.96 -102.00 43.91
N VAL A 8 -19.53 -100.95 44.63
CA VAL A 8 -19.52 -99.55 44.13
C VAL A 8 -18.32 -98.85 44.77
N PHE A 9 -17.23 -98.75 44.02
CA PHE A 9 -16.13 -97.84 44.33
C PHE A 9 -16.66 -96.41 44.20
N GLY A 10 -16.65 -95.66 45.30
CA GLY A 10 -16.94 -94.22 45.29
C GLY A 10 -15.88 -93.50 44.46
N VAL A 11 -16.33 -92.91 43.34
CA VAL A 11 -15.55 -92.03 42.49
C VAL A 11 -15.15 -90.81 43.32
N ALA A 12 -13.89 -90.74 43.74
CA ALA A 12 -13.33 -89.51 44.30
C ALA A 12 -13.42 -88.41 43.21
N PRO A 13 -13.95 -87.22 43.53
CA PRO A 13 -14.27 -86.26 42.49
C PRO A 13 -12.98 -85.64 41.93
N LEU A 14 -12.89 -85.66 40.60
CA LEU A 14 -11.79 -85.13 39.77
C LEU A 14 -11.47 -83.64 40.07
N THR A 15 -12.31 -82.96 40.85
CA THR A 15 -12.18 -81.56 41.28
C THR A 15 -10.99 -81.31 42.21
N GLN A 16 -10.61 -82.24 43.10
CA GLN A 16 -9.46 -82.01 43.99
C GLN A 16 -8.12 -82.09 43.26
N ALA A 17 -8.04 -82.83 42.16
CA ALA A 17 -6.81 -83.00 41.40
C ALA A 17 -6.44 -81.76 40.56
N ILE A 18 -7.41 -80.91 40.24
CA ILE A 18 -7.18 -79.68 39.46
C ILE A 18 -6.66 -78.54 40.35
N GLU A 19 -7.06 -78.51 41.62
CA GLU A 19 -6.68 -77.44 42.55
C GLU A 19 -5.19 -77.52 42.98
N SER A 20 -4.60 -78.71 42.96
CA SER A 20 -3.18 -78.91 43.27
C SER A 20 -2.23 -78.77 42.08
N VAL A 21 -2.71 -78.38 40.88
CA VAL A 21 -1.81 -78.10 39.76
C VAL A 21 -1.14 -76.77 40.05
N PRO A 22 0.18 -76.74 40.35
CA PRO A 22 0.85 -75.46 40.56
C PRO A 22 0.73 -74.66 39.28
N ALA A 23 0.11 -73.49 39.35
CA ALA A 23 0.04 -72.53 38.25
C ALA A 23 1.46 -72.42 37.69
N GLY A 24 1.64 -72.89 36.45
CA GLY A 24 2.92 -72.88 35.76
C GLY A 24 3.43 -71.45 35.81
N LYS A 25 4.43 -71.22 36.65
CA LYS A 25 5.15 -69.94 36.74
C LYS A 25 5.60 -69.68 35.31
N GLY A 26 5.22 -68.53 34.74
CA GLY A 26 5.54 -68.18 33.36
C GLY A 26 7.04 -68.27 33.14
N VAL A 27 7.51 -69.44 32.70
CA VAL A 27 8.84 -69.62 32.18
C VAL A 27 8.80 -68.83 30.89
N PRO A 28 9.60 -67.76 30.74
CA PRO A 28 9.61 -66.97 29.53
C PRO A 28 9.71 -67.92 28.34
N GLY A 29 8.65 -67.98 27.54
CA GLY A 29 8.69 -68.77 26.33
C GLY A 29 9.69 -68.13 25.37
N PRO A 30 10.31 -68.89 24.47
CA PRO A 30 11.14 -68.33 23.40
C PRO A 30 10.39 -67.24 22.61
N LEU A 31 9.05 -67.33 22.54
CA LEU A 31 8.19 -66.33 21.91
C LEU A 31 8.06 -65.04 22.74
N ASP A 32 8.09 -65.13 24.07
CA ASP A 32 7.98 -63.95 24.96
C ASP A 32 9.25 -63.10 24.91
N GLU A 33 10.42 -63.73 24.73
CA GLU A 33 11.69 -63.04 24.53
C GLU A 33 11.73 -62.30 23.18
N LEU A 34 11.28 -62.96 22.11
CA LEU A 34 11.18 -62.34 20.78
C LEU A 34 10.18 -61.18 20.77
N VAL A 35 9.02 -61.33 21.43
CA VAL A 35 8.02 -60.25 21.55
C VAL A 35 8.58 -59.09 22.38
N ARG A 36 9.29 -59.35 23.48
CA ARG A 36 9.89 -58.31 24.32
C ARG A 36 11.00 -57.55 23.58
N GLU A 37 11.85 -58.25 22.82
CA GLU A 37 12.88 -57.63 21.98
C GLU A 37 12.25 -56.80 20.86
N ALA A 38 11.24 -57.33 20.17
CA ALA A 38 10.49 -56.62 19.13
C ALA A 38 9.75 -55.37 19.66
N LEU A 39 9.18 -55.43 20.87
CA LEU A 39 8.47 -54.29 21.49
C LEU A 39 9.42 -53.15 21.91
N ILE A 40 10.64 -53.48 22.35
CA ILE A 40 11.67 -52.49 22.71
C ILE A 40 12.21 -51.81 21.45
N VAL A 41 12.52 -52.61 20.42
CA VAL A 41 12.97 -52.08 19.12
C VAL A 41 11.88 -51.20 18.50
N SER A 42 10.63 -51.69 18.42
CA SER A 42 9.51 -50.93 17.86
C SER A 42 9.30 -49.57 18.55
N ARG A 43 9.30 -49.53 19.89
CA ARG A 43 9.10 -48.27 20.64
C ARG A 43 10.27 -47.29 20.48
N SER A 44 11.50 -47.79 20.40
CA SER A 44 12.68 -46.96 20.16
C SER A 44 12.73 -46.42 18.72
N VAL A 45 12.33 -47.21 17.73
CA VAL A 45 12.24 -46.80 16.32
C VAL A 45 11.22 -45.68 16.13
N VAL A 46 10.03 -45.80 16.76
CA VAL A 46 9.00 -44.73 16.73
C VAL A 46 9.51 -43.46 17.42
N GLY A 47 10.19 -43.59 18.56
CA GLY A 47 10.78 -42.44 19.26
C GLY A 47 11.83 -41.71 18.42
N VAL A 48 12.74 -42.47 17.79
CA VAL A 48 13.79 -41.93 16.91
C VAL A 48 13.19 -41.31 15.65
N SER A 49 12.17 -41.93 15.04
CA SER A 49 11.53 -41.34 13.84
C SER A 49 10.84 -40.01 14.14
N VAL A 50 10.19 -39.90 15.30
CA VAL A 50 9.56 -38.63 15.75
C VAL A 50 10.64 -37.57 16.00
N LEU A 51 11.75 -37.94 16.64
CA LEU A 51 12.87 -37.04 16.89
C LEU A 51 13.49 -36.52 15.59
N VAL A 52 13.74 -37.41 14.62
CA VAL A 52 14.30 -37.04 13.30
C VAL A 52 13.35 -36.10 12.56
N MET A 53 12.04 -36.38 12.58
CA MET A 53 11.04 -35.52 11.94
C MET A 53 10.97 -34.14 12.58
N ALA A 54 11.05 -34.05 13.91
CA ALA A 54 11.09 -32.78 14.63
C ALA A 54 12.34 -31.96 14.30
N LEU A 55 13.51 -32.61 14.24
CA LEU A 55 14.77 -31.96 13.86
C LEU A 55 14.75 -31.47 12.41
N ALA A 56 14.19 -32.27 11.50
CA ALA A 56 14.04 -31.87 10.10
C ALA A 56 13.11 -30.65 9.95
N ALA A 57 11.98 -30.63 10.67
CA ALA A 57 11.07 -29.49 10.67
C ALA A 57 11.74 -28.22 11.22
N ALA A 58 12.49 -28.33 12.32
CA ALA A 58 13.23 -27.21 12.90
C ALA A 58 14.33 -26.68 11.97
N ALA A 59 15.01 -27.56 11.24
CA ALA A 59 15.98 -27.15 10.23
C ALA A 59 15.31 -26.39 9.07
N LEU A 60 14.18 -26.88 8.56
CA LEU A 60 13.45 -26.24 7.48
C LEU A 60 12.94 -24.85 7.87
N THR A 61 12.41 -24.66 9.08
CA THR A 61 11.95 -23.35 9.55
C THR A 61 13.09 -22.37 9.77
N HIS A 62 14.27 -22.85 10.17
CA HIS A 62 15.44 -22.00 10.35
C HIS A 62 15.92 -21.36 9.03
N PHE A 63 15.89 -22.12 7.93
CA PHE A 63 16.29 -21.62 6.60
C PHE A 63 15.16 -20.90 5.86
N ALA A 64 13.90 -21.05 6.29
CA ALA A 64 12.76 -20.39 5.68
C ALA A 64 12.71 -18.90 6.07
N GLN A 65 13.26 -18.04 5.22
CA GLN A 65 13.12 -16.59 5.35
C GLN A 65 11.72 -16.17 4.87
N LEU A 66 10.91 -15.61 5.78
CA LEU A 66 9.61 -15.04 5.46
C LEU A 66 9.82 -13.55 5.10
N THR A 67 9.73 -13.21 3.82
CA THR A 67 9.75 -11.82 3.37
C THR A 67 8.35 -11.25 3.47
N ASP A 68 8.09 -10.46 4.52
CA ASP A 68 6.87 -9.68 4.62
C ASP A 68 7.09 -8.32 3.96
N VAL A 69 6.22 -7.94 3.02
CA VAL A 69 6.25 -6.65 2.31
C VAL A 69 4.92 -5.96 2.52
N ALA A 70 4.90 -5.01 3.45
CA ALA A 70 3.79 -4.10 3.66
C ALA A 70 3.82 -2.99 2.61
N VAL A 71 2.95 -3.08 1.59
CA VAL A 71 2.79 -2.02 0.58
C VAL A 71 1.79 -1.00 1.11
N ALA A 72 2.27 0.20 1.44
CA ALA A 72 1.43 1.35 1.79
C ALA A 72 1.29 2.29 0.59
N SER A 73 0.06 2.59 0.17
CA SER A 73 -0.20 3.62 -0.85
C SER A 73 -0.16 5.01 -0.21
N GLY A 74 0.94 5.74 -0.43
CA GLY A 74 1.07 7.14 -0.03
C GLY A 74 1.21 8.04 -1.25
N ALA A 75 0.39 9.08 -1.36
CA ALA A 75 0.56 10.11 -2.37
C ALA A 75 1.51 11.20 -1.85
N LEU A 76 2.67 11.36 -2.49
CA LEU A 76 3.55 12.51 -2.27
C LEU A 76 2.93 13.72 -2.99
N VAL A 77 2.16 14.51 -2.25
CA VAL A 77 1.65 15.80 -2.75
C VAL A 77 2.67 16.87 -2.38
N PRO A 78 3.43 17.45 -3.33
CA PRO A 78 4.29 18.57 -3.04
C PRO A 78 3.44 19.75 -2.55
N GLN A 79 3.80 20.31 -1.40
CA GLN A 79 3.09 21.44 -0.79
C GLN A 79 3.40 22.79 -1.48
N SER A 80 4.04 22.77 -2.66
CA SER A 80 4.30 24.00 -3.42
C SER A 80 2.98 24.49 -4.01
N GLN A 81 2.57 25.68 -3.57
CA GLN A 81 1.46 26.39 -4.21
C GLN A 81 1.86 26.63 -5.67
N VAL A 82 1.24 25.89 -6.59
CA VAL A 82 1.31 26.18 -8.02
C VAL A 82 0.64 27.53 -8.21
N ARG A 83 1.41 28.61 -8.09
CA ARG A 83 0.94 29.95 -8.41
C ARG A 83 0.99 30.10 -9.91
N GLN A 84 -0.17 29.91 -10.52
CA GLN A 84 -0.37 30.23 -11.92
C GLN A 84 -0.29 31.76 -12.06
N VAL A 85 0.89 32.28 -12.42
CA VAL A 85 1.07 33.69 -12.73
C VAL A 85 0.54 33.90 -14.15
N ALA A 86 -0.77 34.16 -14.26
CA ALA A 86 -1.41 34.53 -15.51
C ALA A 86 -1.62 36.05 -15.51
N HIS A 87 -0.86 36.77 -16.33
CA HIS A 87 -1.18 38.17 -16.63
C HIS A 87 -2.47 38.21 -17.45
N LEU A 88 -3.50 38.84 -16.89
CA LEU A 88 -4.88 38.92 -17.43
C LEU A 88 -5.03 39.93 -18.58
N GLU A 89 -3.93 40.47 -19.07
CA GLU A 89 -3.89 41.49 -20.10
C GLU A 89 -2.88 41.00 -21.14
N GLY A 90 -3.39 40.48 -22.26
CA GLY A 90 -2.61 39.84 -23.32
C GLY A 90 -1.38 40.66 -23.69
N SER A 91 -0.23 40.15 -23.31
CA SER A 91 1.06 40.77 -23.53
C SER A 91 1.97 39.74 -24.20
N ILE A 92 2.71 40.19 -25.21
CA ILE A 92 3.49 39.28 -26.04
C ILE A 92 4.73 38.90 -25.23
N ILE A 93 4.95 37.60 -25.06
CA ILE A 93 6.13 37.09 -24.36
C ILE A 93 7.34 37.38 -25.26
N ALA A 94 8.24 38.26 -24.82
CA ALA A 94 9.48 38.57 -25.52
C ALA A 94 10.58 37.54 -25.25
N GLY A 95 10.57 36.90 -24.07
CA GLY A 95 11.52 35.85 -23.73
C GLY A 95 11.26 35.17 -22.39
N ILE A 96 11.64 33.90 -22.30
CA ILE A 96 11.59 33.08 -21.07
C ILE A 96 13.03 32.78 -20.67
N PHE A 97 13.41 33.11 -19.43
CA PHE A 97 14.80 33.01 -18.95
C PHE A 97 15.07 31.79 -18.09
N VAL A 98 14.06 30.96 -17.85
CA VAL A 98 14.13 29.81 -16.93
C VAL A 98 13.57 28.56 -17.56
N ARG A 99 14.07 27.40 -17.15
CA ARG A 99 13.62 26.08 -17.63
C ARG A 99 12.79 25.34 -16.58
N ASP A 100 11.95 24.43 -17.03
CA ASP A 100 11.17 23.57 -16.13
C ASP A 100 12.08 22.78 -15.19
N GLY A 101 11.84 22.92 -13.88
CA GLY A 101 12.62 22.28 -12.81
C GLY A 101 13.83 23.08 -12.30
N GLU A 102 14.06 24.29 -12.83
CA GLU A 102 15.14 25.17 -12.36
C GLU A 102 14.78 25.82 -11.01
N MET A 103 15.72 25.79 -10.06
CA MET A 103 15.57 26.48 -8.77
C MET A 103 15.83 27.97 -8.94
N VAL A 104 14.82 28.79 -8.67
CA VAL A 104 14.88 30.26 -8.84
C VAL A 104 14.92 30.98 -7.50
N ALA A 105 15.68 32.07 -7.43
CA ALA A 105 15.77 32.91 -6.24
C ALA A 105 14.75 34.06 -6.28
N THR A 106 14.40 34.61 -5.12
CA THR A 106 13.50 35.76 -5.03
C THR A 106 14.08 36.97 -5.77
N GLY A 107 13.34 37.51 -6.74
CA GLY A 107 13.76 38.65 -7.56
C GLY A 107 14.44 38.27 -8.89
N GLN A 108 14.61 36.98 -9.19
CA GLN A 108 15.12 36.55 -10.49
C GLN A 108 14.06 36.80 -11.59
N PRO A 109 14.41 37.48 -12.68
CA PRO A 109 13.50 37.66 -13.81
C PRO A 109 13.24 36.32 -14.50
N LEU A 110 11.97 35.91 -14.55
CA LEU A 110 11.55 34.63 -15.11
C LEU A 110 11.14 34.77 -16.59
N VAL A 111 10.38 35.82 -16.89
CA VAL A 111 9.80 36.09 -18.20
C VAL A 111 9.89 37.58 -18.47
N GLN A 112 10.28 37.96 -19.69
CA GLN A 112 10.17 39.32 -20.18
C GLN A 112 8.92 39.43 -21.04
N VAL A 113 8.09 40.40 -20.67
CA VAL A 113 6.82 40.68 -21.31
C VAL A 113 6.93 42.02 -22.02
N GLU A 114 6.64 42.04 -23.32
CA GLU A 114 6.56 43.27 -24.09
C GLU A 114 5.09 43.70 -24.11
N LEU A 115 4.81 44.81 -23.43
CA LEU A 115 3.48 45.42 -23.50
C LEU A 115 3.31 45.97 -24.91
N ALA A 116 2.22 45.61 -25.58
CA ALA A 116 1.86 46.22 -26.84
C ALA A 116 1.81 47.76 -26.65
N PRO A 117 2.32 48.56 -27.62
CA PRO A 117 2.43 49.99 -27.43
C PRO A 117 1.07 50.60 -27.06
N THR A 118 1.02 51.24 -25.89
CA THR A 118 -0.13 52.03 -25.42
C THR A 118 -0.44 53.22 -26.34
N ASP A 119 0.41 53.48 -27.33
CA ASP A 119 0.28 54.55 -28.33
C ASP A 119 -1.03 54.52 -29.11
N LEU A 120 -1.60 53.33 -29.36
CA LEU A 120 -2.92 53.21 -29.99
C LEU A 120 -4.02 53.86 -29.14
N ASN A 121 -3.96 53.65 -27.81
CA ASN A 121 -4.95 54.20 -26.88
C ASN A 121 -4.76 55.71 -26.68
N ALA A 122 -3.51 56.18 -26.63
CA ALA A 122 -3.20 57.60 -26.51
C ALA A 122 -3.67 58.41 -27.74
N THR A 123 -3.53 57.85 -28.94
CA THR A 123 -3.95 58.50 -30.19
C THR A 123 -5.47 58.55 -30.31
N GLU A 124 -6.17 57.47 -29.95
CA GLU A 124 -7.63 57.42 -29.92
C GLU A 124 -8.22 58.41 -28.89
N ILE A 125 -7.64 58.46 -27.68
CA ILE A 125 -8.07 59.39 -26.63
C ILE A 125 -7.85 60.84 -27.06
N ARG A 126 -6.73 61.17 -27.72
CA ARG A 126 -6.48 62.51 -28.27
C ARG A 126 -7.51 62.89 -29.33
N GLY A 127 -7.75 62.04 -30.33
CA GLY A 127 -8.76 62.31 -31.36
C GLY A 127 -10.17 62.49 -30.79
N ARG A 128 -10.51 61.76 -29.72
CA ARG A 128 -11.78 61.95 -29.00
C ARG A 128 -11.84 63.28 -28.24
N LEU A 129 -10.73 63.68 -27.61
CA LEU A 129 -10.61 64.97 -26.93
C LEU A 129 -10.76 66.13 -27.93
N ASP A 130 -10.12 66.04 -29.09
CA ASP A 130 -10.18 67.06 -30.15
C ASP A 130 -11.59 67.20 -30.70
N GLY A 131 -12.27 66.07 -30.97
CA GLY A 131 -13.67 66.07 -31.39
C GLY A 131 -14.61 66.72 -30.36
N LEU A 132 -14.39 66.47 -29.07
CA LEU A 132 -15.16 67.09 -27.99
C LEU A 132 -14.88 68.60 -27.86
N MET A 133 -13.63 69.03 -28.09
CA MET A 133 -13.25 70.44 -28.08
C MET A 133 -13.90 71.22 -29.22
N ILE A 134 -13.91 70.64 -30.43
CA ILE A 134 -14.59 71.21 -31.61
C ILE A 134 -16.10 71.28 -31.36
N ALA A 135 -16.71 70.21 -30.84
CA ALA A 135 -18.14 70.18 -30.53
C ALA A 135 -18.50 71.24 -29.47
N ARG A 136 -17.67 71.39 -28.42
CA ARG A 136 -17.83 72.44 -27.41
C ARG A 136 -17.78 73.83 -28.04
N ALA A 137 -16.76 74.12 -28.84
CA ALA A 137 -16.58 75.42 -29.48
C ALA A 137 -17.80 75.78 -30.35
N ARG A 138 -18.26 74.83 -31.18
CA ARG A 138 -19.47 74.99 -31.99
C ARG A 138 -20.71 75.27 -31.14
N LEU A 139 -20.97 74.46 -30.12
CA LEU A 139 -22.16 74.62 -29.25
C LEU A 139 -22.13 75.94 -28.48
N THR A 140 -20.96 76.38 -28.00
CA THR A 140 -20.81 77.67 -27.33
C THR A 140 -21.06 78.84 -28.28
N ALA A 141 -20.66 78.71 -29.53
CA ALA A 141 -20.87 79.72 -30.56
C ALA A 141 -22.35 79.82 -30.97
N GLU A 142 -23.01 78.67 -31.19
CA GLU A 142 -24.44 78.58 -31.46
C GLU A 142 -25.27 79.17 -30.29
N SER A 143 -24.87 78.92 -29.04
CA SER A 143 -25.59 79.47 -27.88
C SER A 143 -25.51 80.99 -27.75
N ARG A 144 -24.53 81.62 -28.41
CA ARG A 144 -24.23 83.05 -28.32
C ARG A 144 -24.50 83.80 -29.63
N ASP A 145 -25.02 83.13 -30.65
CA ASP A 145 -25.15 83.64 -32.04
C ASP A 145 -23.85 84.31 -32.55
N GLN A 146 -22.70 83.70 -32.21
CA GLN A 146 -21.37 84.19 -32.58
C GLN A 146 -20.66 83.18 -33.48
N PRO A 147 -19.69 83.62 -34.30
CA PRO A 147 -18.85 82.70 -35.06
C PRO A 147 -17.98 81.84 -34.10
N PRO A 148 -17.82 80.53 -34.36
CA PRO A 148 -17.03 79.64 -33.52
C PRO A 148 -15.54 79.97 -33.57
N ASP A 149 -14.94 80.07 -32.38
CA ASP A 149 -13.50 80.18 -32.18
C ASP A 149 -12.89 78.78 -32.08
N TRP A 150 -12.13 78.39 -33.10
CA TRP A 150 -11.60 77.04 -33.21
C TRP A 150 -10.28 76.94 -32.43
N PRO A 151 -10.15 76.01 -31.47
CA PRO A 151 -8.89 75.82 -30.75
C PRO A 151 -7.81 75.31 -31.72
N ALA A 152 -6.71 76.05 -31.85
CA ALA A 152 -5.58 75.74 -32.75
C ALA A 152 -4.96 74.37 -32.45
N ASP A 153 -5.13 73.90 -31.22
CA ASP A 153 -4.54 72.68 -30.67
C ASP A 153 -5.29 71.41 -31.11
N ALA A 154 -6.54 71.53 -31.59
CA ALA A 154 -7.42 70.40 -31.93
C ALA A 154 -7.45 70.08 -33.44
N VAL A 155 -6.61 70.73 -34.24
CA VAL A 155 -6.59 70.64 -35.72
C VAL A 155 -5.28 70.09 -36.29
N ALA A 156 -4.39 69.57 -35.42
CA ALA A 156 -3.10 68.99 -35.79
C ALA A 156 -3.18 67.46 -35.87
#